data_AF-A0A8W8LP68-F1
#
_entry.id   AF-A0A8W8LP68-F1
#
_cell.length_a   1.000
_cell.length_b   1.000
_cell.length_c   1.000
_cell.angle_alpha   90.00
_cell.angle_beta   90.00
_cell.angle_gamma   90.00
#
_symmetry.space_group_name_H-M   'P 1'
#
loop_
_entity.id
_entity.type
_entity.pdbx_description
1 polymer ?
#
loop_
_entity_poly.entity_id
_entity_poly.type
_entity_poly.pdbx_seq_one_letter_code
_entity_poly.pdbx_strand_id
1 'polypeptide(L)'
;MEAPRTDKEKPVNWTRLLFQRDLQKKPSPPVGPVILSDIQKTSLVLAWKPSKSDGRSPLTAYYIEMRDPNNGSWSAVTKVTPDITSYCFL
;
A
#
# COMPACT_ATOMS: atom_id res chain seq x y z
N MET A 1 29.60 -3.48 56.42
CA MET A 1 29.24 -4.40 55.31
C MET A 1 27.96 -3.87 54.72
N GLU A 2 28.08 -3.03 53.69
CA GLU A 2 26.95 -2.36 53.05
C GLU A 2 26.31 -3.31 52.03
N ALA A 3 24.99 -3.45 52.06
CA ALA A 3 24.23 -4.31 51.15
C ALA A 3 24.26 -3.78 49.69
N PRO A 4 24.18 -4.65 48.67
CA PRO A 4 24.24 -4.22 47.28
C PRO A 4 23.01 -3.38 46.90
N ARG A 5 23.27 -2.22 46.27
CA ARG A 5 22.24 -1.36 45.66
C ARG A 5 21.52 -2.17 44.57
N THR A 6 20.26 -2.49 44.80
CA THR A 6 19.37 -3.02 43.76
C THR A 6 18.69 -1.83 43.09
N ASP A 7 19.30 -1.35 42.00
CA ASP A 7 18.60 -0.48 41.06
C ASP A 7 17.41 -1.27 40.50
N LYS A 8 16.22 -0.85 40.88
CA LYS A 8 14.97 -1.33 40.30
C LYS A 8 14.90 -0.81 38.86
N GLU A 9 15.55 -1.51 37.93
CA GLU A 9 15.24 -1.37 36.51
C GLU A 9 13.74 -1.66 36.36
N LYS A 10 12.96 -0.60 36.16
CA LYS A 10 11.56 -0.71 35.79
C LYS A 10 11.51 -1.64 34.59
N PRO A 11 10.61 -2.64 34.55
CA PRO A 11 10.53 -3.51 33.40
C PRO A 11 10.29 -2.61 32.20
N VAL A 12 11.26 -2.61 31.28
CA VAL A 12 11.03 -2.17 29.91
C VAL A 12 9.69 -2.77 29.53
N ASN A 13 8.73 -1.94 29.12
CA ASN A 13 7.36 -2.38 28.91
C ASN A 13 7.36 -3.27 27.65
N TRP A 14 7.71 -4.56 27.83
CA TRP A 14 7.95 -5.52 26.75
C TRP A 14 6.68 -5.77 25.94
N THR A 15 5.51 -5.54 26.54
CA THR A 15 4.22 -5.58 25.84
C THR A 15 4.14 -4.53 24.73
N ARG A 16 4.73 -3.33 24.89
CA ARG A 16 4.76 -2.32 23.83
C ARG A 16 5.68 -2.70 22.66
N LEU A 17 6.78 -3.42 22.92
CA LEU A 17 7.75 -3.81 21.89
C LEU A 17 7.31 -5.03 21.07
N LEU A 18 6.63 -5.99 21.71
CA LEU A 18 6.12 -7.19 21.01
C LEU A 18 4.90 -6.89 20.14
N PHE A 19 4.08 -5.90 20.49
CA PHE A 19 2.94 -5.48 19.65
C PHE A 19 3.34 -4.63 18.43
N GLN A 20 4.54 -4.08 18.38
CA GLN A 20 4.91 -3.15 17.31
C GLN A 20 5.29 -3.83 15.98
N ARG A 21 5.78 -5.07 15.99
CA ARG A 21 6.34 -5.69 14.78
C ARG A 21 5.33 -6.46 13.92
N ASP A 22 4.20 -6.91 14.46
CA ASP A 22 3.26 -7.81 13.73
C ASP A 22 1.89 -7.20 13.37
N LEU A 23 1.72 -5.88 13.45
CA LEU A 23 0.43 -5.22 13.19
C LEU A 23 0.30 -4.57 11.80
N GLN A 24 1.19 -4.88 10.85
CA GLN A 24 1.03 -4.39 9.48
C GLN A 24 -0.09 -5.17 8.78
N LYS A 25 -0.99 -4.43 8.15
CA LYS A 25 -2.08 -4.95 7.33
C LYS A 25 -1.83 -4.58 5.88
N LYS A 26 -2.49 -5.31 4.98
CA LYS A 26 -2.52 -4.91 3.56
C LYS A 26 -3.23 -3.55 3.43
N PRO A 27 -2.76 -2.65 2.55
CA PRO A 27 -3.51 -1.46 2.19
C PRO A 27 -4.91 -1.81 1.69
N SER A 28 -5.86 -0.88 1.86
CA SER A 28 -7.15 -1.01 1.20
C SER A 28 -6.99 -0.88 -0.31
N PRO A 29 -7.89 -1.45 -1.13
CA PRO A 29 -7.90 -1.18 -2.56
C PRO A 29 -8.04 0.33 -2.83
N PRO A 30 -7.64 0.81 -4.02
CA PRO A 30 -7.99 2.13 -4.50
C PRO A 30 -9.49 2.37 -4.41
N VAL A 31 -9.89 3.61 -4.15
CA VAL A 31 -11.33 3.93 -4.09
C VAL A 31 -11.88 3.98 -5.51
N GLY A 32 -12.87 3.13 -5.78
CA GLY A 32 -13.53 3.06 -7.08
C GLY A 32 -14.63 4.12 -7.30
N PRO A 33 -15.20 4.16 -8.52
CA PRO A 33 -14.79 3.37 -9.69
C PRO A 33 -13.48 3.89 -10.28
N VAL A 34 -12.78 3.02 -11.02
CA VAL A 34 -11.72 3.46 -11.94
C VAL A 34 -12.40 4.19 -13.10
N ILE A 35 -11.88 5.38 -13.44
CA ILE A 35 -12.40 6.23 -14.50
C ILE A 35 -11.51 6.09 -15.72
N LEU A 36 -12.13 5.87 -16.88
CA LEU A 36 -11.45 5.91 -18.17
C LEU A 36 -11.86 7.18 -18.93
N SER A 37 -10.90 7.89 -19.50
CA SER A 37 -11.12 9.08 -20.32
C SER A 37 -10.14 9.15 -21.50
N ASP A 38 -10.36 10.08 -22.43
CA ASP A 38 -9.50 10.28 -23.63
C ASP A 38 -9.17 8.98 -24.38
N ILE A 39 -10.21 8.17 -24.63
CA ILE A 39 -10.07 6.87 -25.27
C ILE A 39 -9.91 7.06 -26.78
N GLN A 40 -8.76 6.66 -27.29
CA GLN A 40 -8.42 6.62 -28.70
C GLN A 40 -8.09 5.18 -29.13
N LYS A 41 -7.67 4.99 -30.39
CA LYS A 41 -7.38 3.66 -30.92
C LYS A 41 -6.18 2.99 -30.24
N THR A 42 -5.20 3.77 -29.81
CA THR A 42 -3.96 3.28 -29.18
C THR A 42 -3.70 3.86 -27.81
N SER A 43 -4.44 4.91 -27.41
CA SER A 43 -4.25 5.59 -26.13
C SER A 43 -5.51 5.65 -25.30
N LEU A 44 -5.36 5.73 -23.98
CA LEU A 44 -6.43 6.04 -23.04
C LEU A 44 -5.86 6.59 -21.74
N VAL A 45 -6.65 7.33 -20.98
CA VAL A 45 -6.30 7.76 -19.62
C VAL A 45 -7.11 6.96 -18.61
N LEU A 46 -6.42 6.37 -17.64
CA LEU A 46 -6.99 5.65 -16.49
C LEU A 46 -6.72 6.46 -15.22
N ALA A 47 -7.78 6.76 -14.47
CA ALA A 47 -7.69 7.49 -13.20
C ALA A 47 -8.42 6.74 -12.08
N TRP A 48 -7.90 6.85 -10.87
CA TRP A 48 -8.48 6.25 -9.67
C TRP A 48 -8.41 7.22 -8.49
N LYS A 49 -9.08 6.89 -7.38
CA LYS A 49 -8.90 7.63 -6.12
C LYS A 49 -7.95 6.88 -5.19
N PRO A 50 -7.16 7.59 -4.37
CA PRO A 50 -6.28 6.97 -3.39
C PRO A 50 -7.00 5.98 -2.46
N SER A 51 -6.23 5.07 -1.90
CA SER A 51 -6.67 4.12 -0.87
C SER A 51 -7.06 4.86 0.41
N LYS A 52 -8.06 4.35 1.14
CA LYS A 52 -8.49 4.95 2.42
C LYS A 52 -7.53 4.66 3.57
N SER A 53 -6.77 3.57 3.47
CA SER A 53 -5.87 3.12 4.53
C SER A 53 -4.69 2.37 3.94
N ASP A 54 -3.50 2.72 4.41
CA ASP A 54 -2.25 2.07 3.98
C ASP A 54 -1.92 0.84 4.84
N GLY A 55 -2.80 0.46 5.78
CA GLY A 55 -2.62 -0.75 6.57
C GLY A 55 -1.52 -0.66 7.64
N ARG A 56 -1.25 0.55 8.15
CA ARG A 56 -0.22 0.82 9.20
C ARG A 56 1.23 0.65 8.72
N SER A 57 1.44 0.70 7.41
CA SER A 57 2.74 0.83 6.77
C SER A 57 2.58 1.83 5.61
N PRO A 58 3.59 2.64 5.25
CA PRO A 58 3.46 3.54 4.11
C PRO A 58 3.09 2.77 2.83
N LEU A 59 2.10 3.28 2.09
CA LEU A 59 1.82 2.73 0.76
C LEU A 59 3.06 2.91 -0.12
N THR A 60 3.42 1.88 -0.87
CA THR A 60 4.66 1.89 -1.68
C THR A 60 4.40 2.08 -3.16
N ALA A 61 3.26 1.60 -3.66
CA ALA A 61 2.90 1.71 -5.06
C ALA A 61 1.45 1.32 -5.36
N TYR A 62 0.99 1.72 -6.53
CA TYR A 62 -0.13 1.10 -7.25
C TYR A 62 0.41 0.26 -8.42
N TYR A 63 -0.18 -0.93 -8.62
CA TYR A 63 0.05 -1.75 -9.79
C TYR A 63 -1.11 -1.55 -10.77
N ILE A 64 -0.79 -1.23 -12.01
CA ILE A 64 -1.75 -1.09 -13.09
C ILE A 64 -1.64 -2.35 -13.93
N GLU A 65 -2.74 -3.07 -14.08
CA GLU A 65 -2.83 -4.31 -14.83
C GLU A 65 -3.88 -4.16 -15.94
N MET A 66 -3.71 -4.91 -17.02
CA MET A 66 -4.65 -4.96 -18.15
C MET A 66 -5.09 -6.40 -18.36
N ARG A 67 -6.39 -6.59 -18.63
CA ARG A 67 -6.96 -7.91 -18.90
C ARG A 67 -7.00 -8.19 -20.39
N ASP A 68 -6.40 -9.28 -20.82
CA ASP A 68 -6.52 -9.78 -22.19
C ASP A 68 -7.96 -10.29 -22.42
N PRO A 69 -8.70 -9.75 -23.42
CA PRO A 69 -10.09 -10.14 -23.66
C PRO A 69 -10.25 -11.57 -24.18
N ASN A 70 -9.21 -12.16 -24.78
CA ASN A 70 -9.29 -13.48 -25.43
C ASN A 70 -9.17 -14.62 -24.42
N ASN A 71 -8.22 -14.51 -23.50
CA ASN A 71 -7.94 -15.55 -22.50
C ASN A 71 -8.34 -15.14 -21.06
N GLY A 72 -8.70 -13.86 -20.86
CA GLY A 72 -9.15 -13.34 -19.57
C GLY A 72 -8.05 -13.15 -18.52
N SER A 73 -6.78 -13.34 -18.89
CA SER A 73 -5.62 -13.17 -18.01
C SER A 73 -5.31 -11.70 -17.76
N TRP A 74 -4.80 -11.38 -16.57
CA TRP A 74 -4.30 -10.05 -16.22
C TRP A 74 -2.79 -10.01 -16.37
N SER A 75 -2.27 -8.95 -16.99
CA SER A 75 -0.84 -8.69 -17.12
C SER A 75 -0.49 -7.32 -16.53
N ALA A 76 0.65 -7.25 -15.85
CA ALA A 76 1.15 -6.00 -15.30
C ALA A 76 1.60 -5.06 -16.42
N VAL A 77 1.10 -3.84 -16.39
CA VAL A 77 1.46 -2.76 -17.32
C VAL A 77 2.56 -1.91 -16.71
N THR A 78 2.33 -1.42 -15.49
CA THR A 78 3.28 -0.56 -14.80
C THR A 78 3.06 -0.55 -13.30
N LYS A 79 4.04 0.00 -12.59
CA LYS A 79 4.02 0.28 -11.15
C LYS A 79 4.27 1.76 -10.96
N VAL A 80 3.35 2.45 -10.28
CA VAL A 80 3.45 3.89 -10.02
C VAL A 80 3.56 4.16 -8.53
N THR A 81 4.15 5.30 -8.18
CA THR A 81 4.25 5.75 -6.79
C THR A 81 2.88 6.13 -6.21
N PRO A 82 2.70 6.15 -4.88
CA PRO A 82 1.40 6.40 -4.23
C PRO A 82 0.75 7.75 -4.53
N ASP A 83 1.55 8.76 -4.90
CA ASP A 83 1.10 10.11 -5.27
C ASP A 83 0.49 10.18 -6.67
N ILE A 84 0.70 9.14 -7.50
CA ILE A 84 0.13 9.05 -8.84
C ILE A 84 -1.24 8.39 -8.75
N THR A 85 -2.25 9.07 -9.28
CA THR A 85 -3.64 8.59 -9.35
C THR A 85 -4.22 8.62 -10.76
N SER A 86 -3.39 8.86 -11.78
CA SER A 86 -3.75 8.78 -13.18
C SER A 86 -2.58 8.26 -14.02
N TYR A 87 -2.89 7.54 -15.09
CA TYR A 87 -1.93 6.98 -16.02
C TYR A 87 -2.46 7.04 -17.44
N CYS A 88 -1.64 7.52 -18.37
CA CYS A 88 -1.95 7.54 -19.79
C CYS A 88 -1.28 6.35 -20.48
N PHE A 89 -2.06 5.53 -21.16
CA PHE A 89 -1.61 4.53 -22.11
C PHE A 89 -1.41 5.22 -23.45
N LEU A 90 -0.30 4.96 -24.13
CA LEU A 90 0.07 5.54 -25.43
C LEU A 90 0.47 4.43 -26.41
#